data_AF-A0A6B2V293-F1
#
_entry.id   AF-A0A6B2V293-F1
#
_cell.length_a   1.000
_cell.length_b   1.000
_cell.length_c   1.000
_cell.angle_alpha   90.00
_cell.angle_beta   90.00
_cell.angle_gamma   90.00
#
_symmetry.space_group_name_H-M   'P 1'
#
loop_
_entity.id
_entity.type
_entity.pdbx_description
1 polymer ?
#
loop_
_entity_poly.entity_id
_entity_poly.type
_entity_poly.pdbx_seq_one_letter_code
_entity_poly.pdbx_strand_id
1 'polypeptide(L)'
;MTNGTVAASIPAAPAALRGLTAAVLEVLRLPTRESVTDSQARGADCVWCARGPLNAETAVDLGEQHDATGTGWFPRGCRGCAAERAHEGLFAHTPGCEQCVDEAALCPVGRALYRLVRDGRR
;
A
#
# COMPACT_ATOMS: atom_id res chain seq x y z
N MET A 1 24.58 29.42 30.71
CA MET A 1 24.79 29.10 29.29
C MET A 1 24.04 27.80 29.01
N THR A 2 22.78 27.90 28.62
CA THR A 2 21.90 26.74 28.38
C THR A 2 21.95 26.39 26.90
N ASN A 3 22.61 25.30 26.54
CA ASN A 3 22.53 24.77 25.17
C ASN A 3 21.22 23.99 25.02
N GLY A 4 20.26 24.61 24.34
CA GLY A 4 19.03 23.96 23.90
C GLY A 4 19.32 23.09 22.69
N THR A 5 19.33 21.78 22.87
CA THR A 5 19.29 20.81 21.77
C THR A 5 17.94 20.91 21.09
N VAL A 6 17.92 21.40 19.85
CA VAL A 6 16.74 21.37 18.99
C VAL A 6 16.54 19.92 18.56
N ALA A 7 15.42 19.32 18.99
CA ALA A 7 14.98 18.03 18.50
C ALA A 7 14.77 18.13 16.98
N ALA A 8 15.60 17.42 16.22
CA ALA A 8 15.40 17.24 14.80
C ALA A 8 14.00 16.62 14.59
N SER A 9 13.13 17.36 13.89
CA SER A 9 11.82 16.86 13.50
C SER A 9 12.01 15.62 12.63
N ILE A 10 11.46 14.50 13.07
CA ILE A 10 11.38 13.27 12.28
C ILE A 10 10.60 13.63 11.01
N PRO A 11 11.12 13.40 9.79
CA PRO A 11 10.33 13.60 8.59
C PRO A 11 9.09 12.72 8.70
N ALA A 12 7.92 13.31 8.51
CA ALA A 12 6.66 12.58 8.50
C ALA A 12 6.81 11.39 7.55
N ALA A 13 6.70 10.18 8.11
CA ALA A 13 6.68 8.97 7.28
C ALA A 13 5.64 9.18 6.18
N PRO A 14 5.96 8.87 4.91
CA PRO A 14 4.98 8.99 3.85
C PRO A 14 3.76 8.19 4.27
N ALA A 15 2.58 8.77 4.02
CA ALA A 15 1.30 8.35 4.59
C ALA A 15 1.14 6.84 4.53
N ALA A 16 1.59 6.15 5.59
CA ALA A 16 1.32 4.75 5.77
C ALA A 16 -0.20 4.69 5.85
N LEU A 17 -0.82 3.98 4.91
CA LEU A 17 -2.22 3.62 5.06
C LEU A 17 -2.29 2.71 6.29
N ARG A 18 -2.47 3.34 7.47
CA ARG A 18 -2.82 2.64 8.70
C ARG A 18 -4.05 1.80 8.37
N GLY A 19 -3.90 0.47 8.38
CA GLY A 19 -4.99 -0.47 8.14
C GLY A 19 -5.00 -1.19 6.79
N LEU A 20 -3.89 -1.26 6.05
CA LEU A 20 -3.75 -2.30 5.03
C LEU A 20 -3.57 -3.65 5.74
N THR A 21 -4.64 -4.46 5.75
CA THR A 21 -4.64 -5.80 6.31
C THR A 21 -4.21 -6.82 5.26
N ALA A 22 -3.87 -8.05 5.69
CA ALA A 22 -3.57 -9.15 4.77
C ALA A 22 -4.67 -9.35 3.71
N ALA A 23 -5.94 -9.26 4.10
CA ALA A 23 -7.08 -9.37 3.18
C ALA A 23 -7.10 -8.27 2.11
N VAL A 24 -6.68 -7.04 2.45
CA VAL A 24 -6.58 -5.96 1.44
C VAL A 24 -5.45 -6.25 0.46
N LEU A 25 -4.31 -6.72 0.95
CA LEU A 25 -3.13 -7.02 0.12
C LEU A 25 -3.38 -8.18 -0.85
N GLU A 26 -4.14 -9.19 -0.40
CA GLU A 26 -4.61 -10.29 -1.25
C GLU A 26 -5.49 -9.75 -2.39
N VAL A 27 -6.46 -8.89 -2.08
CA VAL A 27 -7.35 -8.28 -3.08
C VAL A 27 -6.60 -7.35 -4.05
N LEU A 28 -5.55 -6.67 -3.58
CA LEU A 28 -4.65 -5.86 -4.43
C LEU A 28 -3.75 -6.71 -5.34
N ARG A 29 -3.74 -8.04 -5.16
CA ARG A 29 -2.89 -8.98 -5.88
C ARG A 29 -1.43 -8.54 -5.80
N LEU A 30 -0.95 -8.39 -4.56
CA LEU A 30 0.45 -8.13 -4.30
C LEU A 30 1.30 -9.29 -4.88
N PRO A 31 2.33 -9.01 -5.69
CA PRO A 31 3.23 -10.05 -6.18
C PRO A 31 3.95 -10.78 -5.04
N THR A 32 4.47 -11.98 -5.30
CA THR A 32 5.34 -12.65 -4.33
C THR A 32 6.76 -12.07 -4.38
N ARG A 33 7.54 -12.27 -3.31
CA ARG A 33 8.90 -11.71 -3.22
C ARG A 33 9.80 -12.16 -4.36
N GLU A 34 9.65 -13.39 -4.83
CA GLU A 34 10.47 -14.03 -5.86
C GLU A 34 10.16 -13.47 -7.27
N SER A 35 8.97 -12.88 -7.44
CA SER A 35 8.52 -12.32 -8.70
C SER A 35 8.92 -10.85 -8.91
N VAL A 36 9.58 -10.23 -7.92
CA VAL A 36 9.96 -8.82 -7.94
C VAL A 36 11.46 -8.62 -7.82
N THR A 37 11.95 -7.53 -8.39
CA THR A 37 13.36 -7.14 -8.28
C THR A 37 13.72 -6.66 -6.86
N ASP A 38 15.02 -6.62 -6.54
CA ASP A 38 15.48 -6.12 -5.24
C ASP A 38 15.10 -4.65 -4.99
N SER A 39 15.11 -3.82 -6.02
CA SER A 39 14.65 -2.43 -5.93
C SER A 39 13.17 -2.33 -5.59
N GLN A 40 12.32 -3.18 -6.17
CA GLN A 40 10.90 -3.25 -5.83
C GLN A 40 10.69 -3.80 -4.41
N ALA A 41 11.46 -4.79 -4.02
CA ALA A 41 11.30 -5.43 -2.71
C ALA A 41 11.68 -4.54 -1.53
N ARG A 42 12.70 -3.69 -1.71
CA ARG A 42 13.06 -2.67 -0.72
C ARG A 42 12.21 -1.39 -0.81
N GLY A 43 11.20 -1.37 -1.69
CA GLY A 43 10.29 -0.25 -1.87
C GLY A 43 10.89 0.97 -2.58
N ALA A 44 12.00 0.80 -3.31
CA ALA A 44 12.59 1.87 -4.12
C ALA A 44 11.85 2.06 -5.45
N ASP A 45 11.37 0.97 -6.04
CA ASP A 45 10.58 0.97 -7.27
C ASP A 45 9.15 0.47 -7.00
N CYS A 46 8.22 0.83 -7.90
CA CYS A 46 6.85 0.36 -7.81
C CYS A 46 6.79 -1.17 -7.96
N VAL A 47 6.18 -1.85 -6.98
CA VAL A 47 6.05 -3.32 -6.98
C VAL A 47 5.30 -3.86 -8.21
N TRP A 48 4.39 -3.07 -8.79
CA TRP A 48 3.59 -3.48 -9.95
C TRP A 48 4.10 -3.03 -11.32
N CYS A 49 5.00 -2.05 -11.43
CA CYS A 49 5.41 -1.52 -12.73
C CYS A 49 6.89 -1.14 -12.77
N ALA A 50 7.46 -1.11 -13.97
CA ALA A 50 8.88 -0.79 -14.20
C ALA A 50 9.12 0.70 -14.57
N ARG A 51 8.26 1.62 -14.10
CA ARG A 51 8.34 3.06 -14.47
C ARG A 51 9.46 3.84 -13.78
N GLY A 52 10.32 3.16 -13.03
CA GLY A 52 11.45 3.75 -12.33
C GLY A 52 11.18 4.09 -10.87
N PRO A 53 12.08 4.88 -10.25
CA PRO A 53 12.09 5.13 -8.82
C PRO A 53 10.81 5.80 -8.31
N LEU A 54 10.37 5.39 -7.14
CA LEU A 54 9.26 6.00 -6.44
C LEU A 54 9.70 7.32 -5.78
N ASN A 55 8.83 8.32 -5.84
CA ASN A 55 8.95 9.49 -4.99
C ASN A 55 8.51 9.10 -3.57
N ALA A 56 9.43 9.25 -2.61
CA ALA A 56 9.21 8.89 -1.21
C ALA A 56 7.96 9.54 -0.60
N GLU A 57 7.59 10.76 -0.97
CA GLU A 57 6.44 11.50 -0.43
C GLU A 57 5.09 10.99 -0.96
N THR A 58 5.08 10.38 -2.15
CA THR A 58 3.84 10.02 -2.85
C THR A 58 3.62 8.52 -2.97
N ALA A 59 4.67 7.73 -2.74
CA ALA A 59 4.61 6.28 -2.75
C ALA A 59 3.55 5.77 -1.75
N VAL A 60 2.77 4.80 -2.20
CA VAL A 60 1.82 4.06 -1.37
C VAL A 60 2.60 2.97 -0.65
N ASP A 61 2.67 3.08 0.68
CA ASP A 61 3.29 2.08 1.54
C ASP A 61 2.33 0.90 1.73
N LEU A 62 2.79 -0.32 1.41
CA LEU A 62 2.00 -1.55 1.52
C LEU A 62 2.32 -2.34 2.79
N GLY A 63 3.11 -1.75 3.70
CA GLY A 63 3.55 -2.38 4.93
C GLY A 63 4.66 -3.41 4.71
N GLU A 64 5.20 -3.89 5.83
CA GLU A 64 6.15 -4.98 5.85
C GLU A 64 5.45 -6.30 5.49
N GLN A 65 6.10 -7.05 4.61
CA GLN A 65 5.69 -8.37 4.16
C GLN A 65 6.78 -9.37 4.47
N HIS A 66 6.43 -10.63 4.52
CA HIS A 66 7.38 -11.72 4.72
C HIS A 66 7.29 -12.69 3.55
N ASP A 67 8.44 -13.14 3.06
CA ASP A 67 8.48 -14.24 2.10
C ASP A 67 8.28 -15.61 2.79
N ALA A 68 8.31 -16.70 2.02
CA ALA A 68 8.11 -18.05 2.55
C ALA A 68 9.21 -18.48 3.55
N THR A 69 10.37 -17.83 3.54
CA THR A 69 11.48 -18.07 4.48
C THR A 69 11.37 -17.23 5.75
N GLY A 70 10.39 -16.31 5.81
CA GLY A 70 10.24 -15.35 6.89
C GLY A 70 11.13 -14.11 6.73
N THR A 71 11.72 -13.89 5.56
CA THR A 71 12.52 -12.68 5.31
C THR A 71 11.60 -11.50 5.02
N GLY A 72 11.76 -10.43 5.80
CA GLY A 72 11.01 -9.19 5.67
C GLY A 72 11.34 -8.41 4.39
N TRP A 73 10.32 -7.83 3.76
CA TRP A 73 10.45 -6.91 2.62
C TRP A 73 9.39 -5.82 2.70
N PHE A 74 9.64 -4.67 2.06
CA PHE A 74 8.87 -3.44 2.26
C PHE A 74 8.35 -2.93 0.91
N PRO A 75 7.40 -3.64 0.27
CA PRO A 75 6.91 -3.26 -1.03
C PRO A 75 6.18 -1.92 -0.99
N ARG A 76 6.41 -1.12 -2.03
CA ARG A 76 5.72 0.15 -2.24
C ARG A 76 5.14 0.22 -3.65
N GLY A 77 4.05 0.97 -3.80
CA GLY A 77 3.40 1.18 -5.09
C GLY A 77 3.41 2.65 -5.50
N CYS A 78 3.45 2.94 -6.80
CA CYS A 78 3.07 4.27 -7.27
C CYS A 78 1.55 4.44 -7.14
N ARG A 79 1.10 5.68 -6.93
CA ARG A 79 -0.33 6.01 -6.74
C ARG A 79 -1.24 5.46 -7.84
N GLY A 80 -0.80 5.58 -9.10
CA GLY A 80 -1.55 5.11 -10.26
C GLY A 80 -1.79 3.60 -10.21
N CYS A 81 -0.73 2.80 -10.03
CA CYS A 81 -0.87 1.35 -9.93
C CYS A 81 -1.66 0.93 -8.69
N ALA A 82 -1.46 1.60 -7.55
CA ALA A 82 -2.20 1.29 -6.34
C ALA A 82 -3.72 1.52 -6.53
N ALA A 83 -4.11 2.62 -7.18
CA ALA A 83 -5.50 2.90 -7.48
C ALA A 83 -6.10 1.96 -8.53
N GLU A 84 -5.34 1.59 -9.56
CA GLU A 84 -5.76 0.62 -10.57
C GLU A 84 -6.04 -0.74 -9.94
N ARG A 85 -5.10 -1.28 -9.16
CA ARG A 85 -5.28 -2.55 -8.43
C ARG A 85 -6.41 -2.48 -7.41
N ALA A 86 -6.57 -1.36 -6.72
CA ALA A 86 -7.67 -1.17 -5.79
C ALA A 86 -9.03 -1.13 -6.49
N HIS A 87 -9.11 -0.52 -7.68
CA HIS A 87 -10.33 -0.47 -8.48
C HIS A 87 -10.73 -1.86 -8.98
N GLU A 88 -9.78 -2.61 -9.54
CA GLU A 88 -10.00 -4.00 -9.95
C GLU A 88 -10.40 -4.88 -8.76
N GLY A 89 -9.69 -4.75 -7.64
CA GLY A 89 -9.95 -5.50 -6.43
C GLY A 89 -11.33 -5.19 -5.85
N LEU A 90 -11.76 -3.93 -5.86
CA LEU A 90 -13.10 -3.53 -5.41
C LEU A 90 -14.18 -4.15 -6.31
N PHE A 91 -13.99 -4.11 -7.63
CA PHE A 91 -14.92 -4.70 -8.59
C PHE A 91 -15.07 -6.22 -8.38
N ALA A 92 -13.97 -6.92 -8.07
CA ALA A 92 -14.00 -8.35 -7.78
C ALA A 92 -14.57 -8.70 -6.38
N HIS A 93 -14.27 -7.89 -5.37
CA HIS A 93 -14.65 -8.14 -3.98
C HIS A 93 -16.12 -7.87 -3.69
N THR A 94 -16.66 -6.75 -4.18
CA THR A 94 -18.00 -6.26 -3.80
C THR A 94 -19.13 -7.27 -4.05
N PRO A 95 -19.22 -7.96 -5.21
CA PRO A 95 -20.33 -8.91 -5.45
C PRO A 95 -20.35 -10.12 -4.51
N GLY A 96 -19.20 -10.51 -3.96
CA GLY A 96 -19.06 -11.67 -3.08
C GLY A 96 -19.05 -11.35 -1.59
N CYS A 97 -19.17 -10.08 -1.21
CA CYS A 97 -19.06 -9.64 0.18
C CYS A 97 -20.41 -9.14 0.71
N GLU A 98 -21.02 -9.89 1.62
CA GLU A 98 -22.29 -9.54 2.28
C GLU A 98 -22.27 -8.11 2.84
N GLN A 99 -21.23 -7.74 3.61
CA GLN A 99 -21.09 -6.38 4.13
C GLN A 99 -21.04 -5.32 3.02
N CYS A 100 -20.45 -5.60 1.85
CA CYS A 100 -20.44 -4.63 0.75
C CYS A 100 -21.82 -4.48 0.10
N VAL A 101 -22.60 -5.54 0.06
CA VAL A 101 -23.96 -5.55 -0.51
C VAL A 101 -24.93 -4.85 0.45
N ASP A 102 -24.82 -5.11 1.76
CA ASP A 102 -25.78 -4.63 2.75
C ASP A 102 -25.43 -3.24 3.30
N GLU A 103 -24.20 -3.06 3.80
CA GLU A 103 -23.73 -1.80 4.40
C GLU A 103 -22.23 -1.58 4.12
N ALA A 104 -21.91 -1.16 2.89
CA ALA A 104 -20.52 -1.05 2.41
C ALA A 104 -19.60 -0.19 3.30
N ALA A 105 -20.17 0.73 4.07
CA ALA A 105 -19.43 1.55 5.04
C ALA A 105 -18.85 0.75 6.21
N LEU A 106 -19.30 -0.49 6.46
CA LEU A 106 -18.77 -1.37 7.49
C LEU A 106 -17.63 -2.23 6.97
N CYS A 107 -17.64 -2.62 5.69
CA CYS A 107 -16.60 -3.48 5.11
C CYS A 107 -15.21 -2.80 5.17
N PRO A 108 -14.25 -3.32 5.98
CA PRO A 108 -12.93 -2.71 6.08
C PRO A 108 -12.13 -2.84 4.78
N VAL A 109 -12.28 -3.95 4.06
CA VAL A 109 -11.60 -4.20 2.78
C VAL A 109 -12.10 -3.23 1.70
N GLY A 110 -13.41 -3.17 1.47
CA GLY A 110 -14.02 -2.26 0.50
C GLY A 110 -13.66 -0.79 0.78
N ARG A 111 -13.67 -0.36 2.05
CA ARG A 111 -13.26 1.00 2.44
C ARG A 111 -11.79 1.29 2.14
N ALA A 112 -10.88 0.35 2.42
CA ALA A 112 -9.47 0.53 2.14
C ALA A 112 -9.22 0.66 0.63
N LEU A 113 -9.84 -0.20 -0.18
CA LEU A 113 -9.74 -0.14 -1.64
C LEU A 113 -10.32 1.16 -2.19
N TYR A 114 -11.48 1.59 -1.72
CA TYR A 114 -12.09 2.86 -2.15
C TYR A 114 -11.20 4.08 -1.85
N ARG A 115 -10.53 4.10 -0.69
CA ARG A 115 -9.55 5.15 -0.34
C ARG A 115 -8.38 5.17 -1.32
N LEU A 116 -7.79 4.01 -1.59
CA LEU A 116 -6.69 3.88 -2.56
C LEU A 116 -7.09 4.39 -3.96
N VAL A 117 -8.29 4.05 -4.43
CA VAL A 117 -8.82 4.57 -5.70
C VAL A 117 -8.92 6.09 -5.70
N ARG A 118 -9.40 6.68 -4.60
CA ARG A 118 -9.56 8.14 -4.49
C ARG A 118 -8.21 8.84 -4.41
N ASP A 119 -7.27 8.31 -3.65
CA ASP A 119 -5.97 8.92 -3.42
C ASP A 119 -5.10 8.88 -4.69
N GLY A 120 -5.26 7.87 -5.55
CA GLY A 120 -4.58 7.85 -6.84
C GLY A 120 -5.07 8.86 -7.87
N ARG A 121 -6.19 9.55 -7.61
CA ARG A 121 -6.70 10.64 -8.44
C ARG A 121 -6.20 12.03 -8.01
N ARG A 122 -5.47 12.12 -6.89
CA ARG A 122 -4.91 13.37 -6.35
C ARG A 122 -3.42 13.48 -6.65
#